data_AF-A0A3N6NIM0-F1
#
_entry.id   AF-A0A3N6NIM0-F1
#
_cell.length_a   1.000
_cell.length_b   1.000
_cell.length_c   1.000
_cell.angle_alpha   90.00
_cell.angle_beta   90.00
_cell.angle_gamma   90.00
#
_symmetry.space_group_name_H-M   'P 1'
#
loop_
_entity.id
_entity.type
_entity.pdbx_description
1 polymer ?
#
loop_
_entity_poly.entity_id
_entity_poly.type
_entity_poly.pdbx_seq_one_letter_code
_entity_poly.pdbx_strand_id
1 'polypeptide(L)'
;MTARYIQPLFAFMLPWSIAASQAQGVPSVRPPERPATDKSALDDGSSSAPSCTIQHPSLLTKYRVRPEWRVAGVDYCVGYSTNTPIKDPATISMEGVSLDVAQKSITVTGDNVTLDGYDFGGWSIVTTAANTNLINSEFDGLNPSGPQNSVISGAPSSSDLRIANCVIDGLSGGGRAEFLIEMEGPGLTIEYSWLKNSNSDLIGRHGRDGGNIVIRYSVLEQAGMRGPGTHGDYLQVYGPTVEAIRILYNTAIQNGGSTQGFIADNTKLGEFGGNTLIGSVTYWMSVSGPGTDAANLSGTFSTHDNYFDVTRAFGFNYPAAGPNDRYAKTVFTNNVNMVTGRVVQDSTSPKPKPSRP
;
A
#
# COMPACT_ATOMS: atom_id res chain seq x y z
N MET A 1 12.94 -22.22 8.80
CA MET A 1 12.10 -23.04 7.91
C MET A 1 11.16 -23.91 8.73
N THR A 2 9.91 -23.49 8.86
CA THR A 2 8.74 -24.35 9.11
C THR A 2 7.52 -23.50 8.79
N ALA A 3 7.16 -23.44 7.51
CA ALA A 3 5.93 -22.83 7.04
C ALA A 3 4.75 -23.61 7.63
N ARG A 4 3.92 -22.95 8.45
CA ARG A 4 2.67 -23.54 8.93
C ARG A 4 1.62 -23.37 7.83
N TYR A 5 1.39 -24.47 7.12
CA TYR A 5 0.26 -24.67 6.23
C TYR A 5 -1.06 -24.47 6.98
N ILE A 6 -1.89 -23.54 6.52
CA ILE A 6 -3.31 -23.53 6.84
C ILE A 6 -4.03 -24.16 5.63
N GLN A 7 -4.52 -25.38 5.80
CA GLN A 7 -5.42 -26.02 4.83
C GLN A 7 -6.80 -25.34 4.87
N PRO A 8 -7.52 -25.27 3.73
CA PRO A 8 -8.87 -24.74 3.70
C PRO A 8 -9.84 -25.80 4.24
N LEU A 9 -10.53 -25.49 5.34
CA LEU A 9 -11.70 -26.26 5.76
C LEU A 9 -12.87 -25.95 4.82
N PHE A 10 -13.35 -26.98 4.11
CA PHE A 10 -14.64 -26.97 3.42
C PHE A 10 -15.76 -26.72 4.44
N ALA A 11 -16.37 -25.54 4.38
CA ALA A 11 -17.57 -25.23 5.14
C ALA A 11 -18.82 -25.67 4.35
N PHE A 12 -19.58 -26.59 4.94
CA PHE A 12 -20.92 -26.96 4.51
C PHE A 12 -21.85 -25.73 4.52
N MET A 13 -22.47 -25.41 3.38
CA MET A 13 -23.59 -24.46 3.31
C MET A 13 -24.86 -25.13 3.83
N LEU A 14 -25.47 -24.54 4.85
CA LEU A 14 -26.89 -24.71 5.19
C LEU A 14 -27.58 -23.37 4.96
N PRO A 15 -28.75 -23.33 4.28
CA PRO A 15 -29.45 -22.08 4.02
C PRO A 15 -30.19 -21.61 5.27
N TRP A 16 -29.89 -20.42 5.73
CA TRP A 16 -30.75 -19.68 6.67
C TRP A 16 -31.72 -18.81 5.87
N SER A 17 -32.99 -19.19 5.89
CA SER A 17 -34.10 -18.37 5.45
C SER A 17 -34.39 -17.31 6.52
N ILE A 18 -34.20 -16.03 6.19
CA ILE A 18 -34.66 -14.92 7.02
C ILE A 18 -36.06 -14.52 6.53
N ALA A 19 -37.06 -14.69 7.39
CA ALA A 19 -38.41 -14.22 7.17
C ALA A 19 -38.43 -12.67 7.16
N ALA A 20 -39.05 -12.10 6.12
CA ALA A 20 -39.30 -10.67 6.03
C ALA A 20 -40.35 -10.24 7.07
N SER A 21 -39.94 -9.45 8.06
CA SER A 21 -40.85 -8.74 8.96
C SER A 21 -41.21 -7.40 8.33
N GLN A 22 -42.51 -7.20 8.06
CA GLN A 22 -43.08 -5.93 7.63
C GLN A 22 -43.07 -4.95 8.80
N ALA A 23 -42.28 -3.88 8.70
CA ALA A 23 -42.40 -2.72 9.59
C ALA A 23 -43.20 -1.62 8.88
N GLN A 24 -44.33 -1.27 9.49
CA GLN A 24 -45.27 -0.24 9.10
C GLN A 24 -44.65 1.16 9.13
N GLY A 25 -45.28 2.08 8.37
CA GLY A 25 -44.75 3.39 8.01
C GLY A 25 -44.35 4.31 9.17
N VAL A 26 -43.19 4.93 9.01
CA VAL A 26 -42.70 6.08 9.79
C VAL A 26 -42.66 7.29 8.84
N PRO A 27 -43.10 8.49 9.27
CA PRO A 27 -43.12 9.68 8.42
C PRO A 27 -41.72 10.06 7.91
N SER A 28 -41.64 10.44 6.63
CA SER A 28 -40.40 10.90 5.99
C SER A 28 -39.98 12.26 6.58
N VAL A 29 -39.03 12.23 7.52
CA VAL A 29 -38.27 13.40 7.92
C VAL A 29 -37.13 13.56 6.92
N ARG A 30 -37.13 14.69 6.19
CA ARG A 30 -36.06 15.05 5.25
C ARG A 30 -34.72 15.04 6.02
N PRO A 31 -33.69 14.32 5.55
CA PRO A 31 -32.38 14.33 6.21
C PRO A 31 -31.86 15.77 6.26
N PRO A 32 -31.21 16.19 7.36
CA PRO A 32 -30.52 17.48 7.37
C PRO A 32 -29.48 17.49 6.26
N GLU A 33 -29.54 18.53 5.43
CA GLU A 33 -28.58 18.83 4.39
C GLU A 33 -27.16 18.84 5.02
N ARG A 34 -26.22 18.08 4.43
CA ARG A 34 -24.82 18.08 4.89
C ARG A 34 -24.32 19.54 4.90
N PRO A 35 -23.64 20.00 5.96
CA PRO A 35 -22.73 21.13 5.81
C PRO A 35 -21.73 20.74 4.73
N ALA A 36 -21.57 21.60 3.72
CA ALA A 36 -20.56 21.42 2.70
C ALA A 36 -19.20 21.25 3.39
N THR A 37 -18.65 20.04 3.37
CA THR A 37 -17.23 19.83 3.61
C THR A 37 -16.51 20.66 2.56
N ASP A 38 -15.70 21.60 3.02
CA ASP A 38 -14.92 22.47 2.15
C ASP A 38 -14.05 21.59 1.25
N LYS A 39 -14.45 21.45 -0.02
CA LYS A 39 -13.80 20.56 -0.99
C LYS A 39 -12.34 20.95 -1.24
N SER A 40 -11.90 22.12 -0.76
CA SER A 40 -10.50 22.57 -0.84
C SER A 40 -9.63 22.11 0.35
N ALA A 41 -10.13 21.29 1.28
CA ALA A 41 -9.44 20.95 2.53
C ALA A 41 -8.92 19.49 2.63
N LEU A 42 -9.03 18.68 1.58
CA LEU A 42 -8.46 17.32 1.56
C LEU A 42 -7.03 17.36 1.04
N ASP A 43 -6.06 16.95 1.86
CA ASP A 43 -4.65 16.76 1.48
C ASP A 43 -4.53 15.45 0.69
N ASP A 44 -5.04 15.45 -0.54
CA ASP A 44 -5.08 14.29 -1.44
C ASP A 44 -3.81 14.12 -2.29
N GLY A 45 -2.80 14.95 -2.04
CA GLY A 45 -1.52 14.98 -2.74
C GLY A 45 -1.53 15.62 -4.13
N SER A 46 -2.69 15.92 -4.71
CA SER A 46 -2.78 16.35 -6.11
C SER A 46 -2.08 17.68 -6.43
N SER A 47 -1.87 18.55 -5.42
CA SER A 47 -1.18 19.83 -5.58
C SER A 47 0.33 19.71 -5.76
N SER A 48 0.92 18.60 -5.28
CA SER A 48 2.36 18.33 -5.36
C SER A 48 2.67 17.16 -6.30
N ALA A 49 1.68 16.72 -7.07
CA ALA A 49 1.85 15.63 -8.02
C ALA A 49 2.88 15.99 -9.12
N PRO A 50 3.66 15.00 -9.58
CA PRO A 50 4.58 15.18 -10.71
C PRO A 50 3.84 15.54 -12.01
N SER A 51 4.55 16.14 -12.95
CA SER A 51 4.04 16.39 -14.31
C SER A 51 4.37 15.21 -15.22
N CYS A 52 3.39 14.33 -15.43
CA CYS A 52 3.52 13.10 -16.20
C CYS A 52 2.17 12.64 -16.76
N THR A 53 2.17 11.51 -17.47
CA THR A 53 0.94 10.92 -18.02
C THR A 53 0.16 10.19 -16.93
N ILE A 54 -1.13 10.49 -16.81
CA ILE A 54 -2.05 9.80 -15.89
C ILE A 54 -2.15 8.32 -16.30
N GLN A 55 -1.94 7.42 -15.34
CA GLN A 55 -1.87 5.98 -15.58
C GLN A 55 -3.20 5.36 -16.00
N HIS A 56 -4.29 5.72 -15.29
CA HIS A 56 -5.59 5.06 -15.40
C HIS A 56 -6.76 6.07 -15.42
N PRO A 57 -6.81 7.00 -16.41
CA PRO A 57 -7.77 8.12 -16.40
C PRO A 57 -9.25 7.69 -16.47
N SER A 58 -9.54 6.47 -16.94
CA SER A 58 -10.90 5.92 -17.05
C SER A 58 -11.25 4.91 -15.97
N LEU A 59 -10.38 4.70 -14.96
CA LEU A 59 -10.55 3.63 -13.96
C LEU A 59 -11.90 3.71 -13.24
N LEU A 60 -12.36 4.93 -12.96
CA LEU A 60 -13.53 5.20 -12.16
C LEU A 60 -14.82 5.38 -12.96
N THR A 61 -14.75 5.41 -14.29
CA THR A 61 -15.91 5.71 -15.16
C THR A 61 -17.06 4.73 -14.99
N LYS A 62 -16.77 3.48 -14.59
CA LYS A 62 -17.80 2.43 -14.39
C LYS A 62 -18.47 2.46 -13.02
N TYR A 63 -17.93 3.20 -12.05
CA TYR A 63 -18.46 3.19 -10.68
C TYR A 63 -19.54 4.23 -10.50
N ARG A 64 -20.56 3.86 -9.72
CA ARG A 64 -21.68 4.73 -9.37
C ARG A 64 -21.26 5.86 -8.45
N VAL A 65 -20.28 5.59 -7.60
CA VAL A 65 -19.75 6.51 -6.59
C VAL A 65 -18.23 6.56 -6.73
N ARG A 66 -17.67 7.77 -6.76
CA ARG A 66 -16.22 8.02 -6.81
C ARG A 66 -15.77 8.82 -5.59
N PRO A 67 -14.49 8.77 -5.21
CA PRO A 67 -13.92 9.66 -4.21
C PRO A 67 -14.26 11.13 -4.44
N GLU A 68 -14.43 11.87 -3.34
CA GLU A 68 -14.69 13.32 -3.36
C GLU A 68 -13.40 14.14 -3.61
N TRP A 69 -12.22 13.51 -3.52
CA TRP A 69 -10.90 14.08 -3.80
C TRP A 69 -10.35 13.65 -5.17
N ARG A 70 -9.21 14.22 -5.56
CA ARG A 70 -8.45 13.82 -6.75
C ARG A 70 -7.64 12.56 -6.45
N VAL A 71 -7.78 11.54 -7.28
CA VAL A 71 -7.26 10.19 -7.05
C VAL A 71 -5.92 9.99 -7.77
N ALA A 72 -4.91 9.50 -7.04
CA ALA A 72 -3.60 9.15 -7.57
C ALA A 72 -3.71 8.16 -8.74
N GLY A 73 -3.06 8.45 -9.85
CA GLY A 73 -3.11 7.65 -11.07
C GLY A 73 -4.40 7.76 -11.88
N VAL A 74 -5.41 8.52 -11.44
CA VAL A 74 -6.69 8.70 -12.15
C VAL A 74 -6.95 10.16 -12.49
N ASP A 75 -6.82 11.06 -11.52
CA ASP A 75 -7.02 12.51 -11.72
C ASP A 75 -5.69 13.28 -11.81
N TYR A 76 -4.60 12.69 -11.30
CA TYR A 76 -3.23 13.16 -11.46
C TYR A 76 -2.30 11.96 -11.60
N CYS A 77 -1.12 12.16 -12.20
CA CYS A 77 -0.18 11.07 -12.40
C CYS A 77 0.78 10.92 -11.22
N VAL A 78 1.38 9.74 -11.10
CA VAL A 78 2.45 9.43 -10.15
C VAL A 78 3.68 8.88 -10.89
N GLY A 79 4.83 8.77 -10.22
CA GLY A 79 6.11 8.40 -10.82
C GLY A 79 6.98 9.64 -11.08
N TYR A 80 8.00 9.50 -11.91
CA TYR A 80 8.89 10.63 -12.19
C TYR A 80 8.24 11.58 -13.22
N SER A 81 8.58 12.86 -13.14
CA SER A 81 8.13 13.86 -14.11
C SER A 81 8.71 13.56 -15.49
N THR A 82 7.93 13.74 -16.57
CA THR A 82 8.42 13.53 -17.94
C THR A 82 9.55 14.48 -18.33
N ASN A 83 9.77 15.53 -17.55
CA ASN A 83 10.86 16.50 -17.73
C ASN A 83 12.10 16.17 -16.90
N THR A 84 12.08 15.11 -16.08
CA THR A 84 13.25 14.69 -15.31
C THR A 84 14.28 14.05 -16.25
N PRO A 85 15.51 14.57 -16.34
CA PRO A 85 16.58 13.88 -17.03
C PRO A 85 16.94 12.60 -16.28
N ILE A 86 16.86 11.47 -16.96
CA ILE A 86 17.21 10.17 -16.41
C ILE A 86 18.67 9.83 -16.78
N LYS A 87 19.50 9.60 -15.76
CA LYS A 87 20.94 9.34 -15.88
C LYS A 87 21.24 7.84 -15.78
N ASP A 88 22.37 7.43 -16.38
CA ASP A 88 22.93 6.09 -16.19
C ASP A 88 23.50 5.96 -14.77
N PRO A 89 23.10 4.95 -13.97
CA PRO A 89 23.65 4.72 -12.64
C PRO A 89 25.16 4.56 -12.61
N ALA A 90 25.79 4.03 -13.66
CA ALA A 90 27.25 3.91 -13.74
C ALA A 90 28.00 5.26 -13.66
N THR A 91 27.29 6.38 -13.79
CA THR A 91 27.83 7.74 -13.65
C THR A 91 27.83 8.27 -12.22
N ILE A 92 27.24 7.54 -11.26
CA ILE A 92 27.23 7.95 -9.86
C ILE A 92 28.67 8.02 -9.33
N SER A 93 29.03 9.17 -8.79
CA SER A 93 30.32 9.43 -8.17
C SER A 93 30.12 10.39 -7.01
N MET A 94 29.86 9.85 -5.82
CA MET A 94 29.66 10.65 -4.61
C MET A 94 30.10 9.88 -3.36
N GLU A 95 30.42 10.60 -2.30
CA GLU A 95 30.78 10.01 -1.01
C GLU A 95 29.62 9.17 -0.45
N GLY A 96 29.97 8.05 0.20
CA GLY A 96 28.98 7.16 0.82
C GLY A 96 28.20 6.30 -0.17
N VAL A 97 28.55 6.29 -1.45
CA VAL A 97 27.97 5.40 -2.46
C VAL A 97 29.07 4.64 -3.19
N SER A 98 28.89 3.33 -3.31
CA SER A 98 29.79 2.43 -4.02
C SER A 98 29.03 1.62 -5.06
N LEU A 99 29.69 1.37 -6.20
CA LEU A 99 29.10 0.68 -7.34
C LEU A 99 29.91 -0.56 -7.68
N ASP A 100 29.23 -1.69 -7.81
CA ASP A 100 29.73 -2.85 -8.52
C ASP A 100 29.08 -2.86 -9.90
N VAL A 101 29.77 -2.29 -10.89
CA VAL A 101 29.26 -2.17 -12.27
C VAL A 101 29.12 -3.54 -12.93
N ALA A 102 29.96 -4.51 -12.57
CA ALA A 102 29.95 -5.85 -13.15
C ALA A 102 28.74 -6.66 -12.65
N GLN A 103 28.42 -6.54 -11.37
CA GLN A 103 27.23 -7.16 -10.76
C GLN A 103 25.99 -6.27 -10.82
N LYS A 104 26.10 -5.06 -11.36
CA LYS A 104 25.02 -4.07 -11.42
C LYS A 104 24.38 -3.84 -10.04
N SER A 105 25.21 -3.57 -9.04
CA SER A 105 24.78 -3.34 -7.67
C SER A 105 25.30 -2.01 -7.13
N ILE A 106 24.48 -1.34 -6.32
CA ILE A 106 24.78 -0.06 -5.67
C ILE A 106 24.64 -0.26 -4.17
N THR A 107 25.69 0.08 -3.42
CA THR A 107 25.67 0.08 -1.96
C THR A 107 25.80 1.50 -1.43
N VAL A 108 24.81 1.93 -0.65
CA VAL A 108 24.77 3.24 0.03
C VAL A 108 25.15 3.04 1.50
N THR A 109 26.29 3.59 1.90
CA THR A 109 26.82 3.53 3.27
C THR A 109 26.88 4.90 3.95
N GLY A 110 26.76 6.00 3.20
CA GLY A 110 26.69 7.35 3.75
C GLY A 110 25.26 7.76 4.11
N ASP A 111 25.11 8.44 5.24
CA ASP A 111 23.83 9.00 5.65
C ASP A 111 23.43 10.18 4.76
N ASN A 112 22.12 10.43 4.64
CA ASN A 112 21.54 11.56 3.90
C ASN A 112 21.89 11.57 2.40
N VAL A 113 22.19 10.41 1.83
CA VAL A 113 22.43 10.26 0.38
C VAL A 113 21.10 10.39 -0.37
N THR A 114 21.12 11.17 -1.45
CA THR A 114 20.02 11.27 -2.40
C THR A 114 20.46 10.81 -3.78
N LEU A 115 19.81 9.78 -4.31
CA LEU A 115 19.93 9.35 -5.70
C LEU A 115 18.69 9.84 -6.45
N ASP A 116 18.88 10.89 -7.27
CA ASP A 116 17.82 11.61 -7.98
C ASP A 116 17.98 11.48 -9.49
N GLY A 117 16.96 10.97 -10.18
CA GLY A 117 16.89 10.98 -11.65
C GLY A 117 17.79 9.94 -12.32
N TYR A 118 17.69 8.66 -11.94
CA TYR A 118 18.46 7.58 -12.56
C TYR A 118 17.57 6.47 -13.13
N ASP A 119 18.05 5.83 -14.19
CA ASP A 119 17.49 4.58 -14.73
C ASP A 119 18.21 3.41 -14.07
N PHE A 120 17.65 2.94 -12.96
CA PHE A 120 18.15 1.76 -12.26
C PHE A 120 17.65 0.45 -12.87
N GLY A 121 17.13 0.45 -14.10
CA GLY A 121 16.83 -0.77 -14.84
C GLY A 121 18.04 -1.71 -14.86
N GLY A 122 17.88 -2.91 -14.32
CA GLY A 122 18.93 -3.90 -14.20
C GLY A 122 19.88 -3.73 -13.01
N TRP A 123 19.63 -2.77 -12.11
CA TRP A 123 20.45 -2.52 -10.94
C TRP A 123 19.71 -2.86 -9.64
N SER A 124 20.42 -3.44 -8.69
CA SER A 124 19.96 -3.56 -7.30
C SER A 124 20.55 -2.47 -6.42
N ILE A 125 19.77 -1.95 -5.46
CA ILE A 125 20.25 -0.97 -4.47
C ILE A 125 20.11 -1.54 -3.07
N VAL A 126 21.21 -1.49 -2.30
CA VAL A 126 21.20 -1.79 -0.87
C VAL A 126 21.69 -0.56 -0.11
N THR A 127 20.92 -0.11 0.88
CA THR A 127 21.38 0.90 1.83
C THR A 127 21.63 0.30 3.21
N THR A 128 22.75 0.66 3.83
CA THR A 128 23.05 0.38 5.24
C THR A 128 22.98 1.64 6.10
N ALA A 129 22.62 2.78 5.50
CA ALA A 129 22.72 4.12 6.06
C ALA A 129 21.35 4.70 6.46
N ALA A 130 21.35 5.79 7.22
CA ALA A 130 20.16 6.55 7.55
C ALA A 130 19.79 7.55 6.42
N ASN A 131 18.50 7.85 6.28
CA ASN A 131 17.99 8.92 5.42
C ASN A 131 18.40 8.78 3.94
N THR A 132 18.40 7.56 3.41
CA THR A 132 18.61 7.35 1.97
C THR A 132 17.36 7.75 1.20
N ASN A 133 17.52 8.60 0.18
CA ASN A 133 16.45 9.07 -0.67
C ASN A 133 16.65 8.57 -2.11
N LEU A 134 15.72 7.78 -2.61
CA LEU A 134 15.65 7.34 -4.01
C LEU A 134 14.49 8.08 -4.66
N ILE A 135 14.79 9.04 -5.52
CA ILE A 135 13.76 9.95 -6.04
C ILE A 135 13.81 10.12 -7.54
N ASN A 136 12.65 10.40 -8.15
CA ASN A 136 12.49 10.68 -9.57
C ASN A 136 13.16 9.64 -10.49
N SER A 137 13.18 8.38 -10.08
CA SER A 137 13.98 7.33 -10.71
C SER A 137 13.11 6.18 -11.23
N GLU A 138 13.66 5.41 -12.16
CA GLU A 138 13.03 4.23 -12.72
C GLU A 138 13.78 2.97 -12.29
N PHE A 139 13.04 1.91 -12.03
CA PHE A 139 13.55 0.61 -11.63
C PHE A 139 12.78 -0.48 -12.38
N ASP A 140 13.46 -1.57 -12.69
CA ASP A 140 12.82 -2.79 -13.17
C ASP A 140 12.87 -3.89 -12.09
N GLY A 141 12.30 -5.06 -12.40
CA GLY A 141 12.30 -6.21 -11.51
C GLY A 141 13.55 -7.07 -11.59
N LEU A 142 14.63 -6.61 -12.22
CA LEU A 142 15.85 -7.39 -12.32
C LEU A 142 16.71 -7.24 -11.06
N ASN A 143 17.00 -8.37 -10.43
CA ASN A 143 18.02 -8.47 -9.38
C ASN A 143 19.23 -9.25 -9.94
N PRO A 144 20.28 -8.56 -10.42
CA PRO A 144 21.41 -9.16 -11.12
C PRO A 144 22.33 -10.03 -10.23
N SER A 145 22.17 -9.99 -8.89
CA SER A 145 23.09 -10.62 -7.93
C SER A 145 22.49 -11.76 -7.07
N GLY A 146 21.25 -12.24 -7.28
CA GLY A 146 20.67 -13.25 -6.38
C GLY A 146 19.57 -14.16 -6.93
N PRO A 147 19.35 -15.34 -6.31
CA PRO A 147 18.22 -16.22 -6.61
C PRO A 147 16.86 -15.68 -6.11
N GLN A 148 16.81 -14.70 -5.18
CA GLN A 148 16.18 -13.34 -5.16
C GLN A 148 16.76 -12.62 -3.88
N ASN A 149 16.39 -11.43 -3.39
CA ASN A 149 15.12 -11.18 -2.69
C ASN A 149 14.47 -9.80 -2.98
N SER A 150 15.20 -8.72 -3.31
CA SER A 150 14.55 -7.41 -3.57
C SER A 150 15.27 -6.54 -4.61
N VAL A 151 14.58 -5.59 -5.25
CA VAL A 151 15.21 -4.56 -6.13
C VAL A 151 15.88 -3.48 -5.29
N ILE A 152 15.18 -3.00 -4.27
CA ILE A 152 15.64 -2.00 -3.31
C ILE A 152 15.60 -2.63 -1.92
N SER A 153 16.72 -2.58 -1.19
CA SER A 153 16.82 -3.11 0.17
C SER A 153 17.36 -2.07 1.14
N GLY A 154 16.70 -1.93 2.29
CA GLY A 154 17.28 -1.29 3.47
C GLY A 154 17.75 -2.35 4.45
N ALA A 155 19.06 -2.45 4.70
CA ALA A 155 19.65 -3.44 5.60
C ALA A 155 19.29 -3.18 7.08
N PRO A 156 19.53 -4.12 8.01
CA PRO A 156 19.18 -3.96 9.43
C PRO A 156 19.79 -2.73 10.13
N SER A 157 20.88 -2.19 9.60
CA SER A 157 21.54 -0.98 10.12
C SER A 157 21.00 0.32 9.53
N SER A 158 20.24 0.25 8.44
CA SER A 158 19.66 1.44 7.78
C SER A 158 18.50 2.00 8.58
N SER A 159 18.13 3.25 8.30
CA SER A 159 16.85 3.81 8.75
C SER A 159 16.31 4.82 7.75
N ASP A 160 15.00 5.05 7.81
CA ASP A 160 14.33 6.16 7.13
C ASP A 160 14.59 6.19 5.61
N LEU A 161 14.43 5.03 4.97
CA LEU A 161 14.47 4.92 3.52
C LEU A 161 13.26 5.64 2.90
N ARG A 162 13.52 6.56 1.98
CA ARG A 162 12.48 7.28 1.24
C ARG A 162 12.55 6.97 -0.25
N ILE A 163 11.40 6.63 -0.82
CA ILE A 163 11.21 6.39 -2.25
C ILE A 163 10.11 7.34 -2.72
N ALA A 164 10.44 8.26 -3.63
CA ALA A 164 9.47 9.27 -4.06
C ALA A 164 9.52 9.57 -5.55
N ASN A 165 8.35 9.72 -6.18
CA ASN A 165 8.25 9.97 -7.62
C ASN A 165 8.97 8.88 -8.45
N CYS A 166 8.93 7.63 -8.02
CA CYS A 166 9.61 6.54 -8.72
C CYS A 166 8.62 5.68 -9.52
N VAL A 167 9.11 5.05 -10.58
CA VAL A 167 8.40 3.96 -11.27
C VAL A 167 9.19 2.68 -11.03
N ILE A 168 8.53 1.64 -10.53
CA ILE A 168 9.13 0.33 -10.27
C ILE A 168 8.26 -0.73 -10.93
N ASP A 169 8.73 -1.31 -12.03
CA ASP A 169 8.03 -2.36 -12.77
C ASP A 169 8.71 -3.72 -12.56
N GLY A 170 8.14 -4.51 -11.67
CA GLY A 170 8.69 -5.76 -11.18
C GLY A 170 8.76 -6.91 -12.17
N LEU A 171 8.11 -6.84 -13.34
CA LEU A 171 8.21 -7.86 -14.38
C LEU A 171 9.05 -7.40 -15.56
N SER A 172 9.20 -6.08 -15.75
CA SER A 172 10.23 -5.56 -16.65
C SER A 172 11.63 -5.99 -16.18
N GLY A 173 12.59 -6.07 -17.10
CA GLY A 173 13.95 -6.55 -16.78
C GLY A 173 14.08 -8.07 -16.53
N GLY A 174 12.98 -8.83 -16.49
CA GLY A 174 12.99 -10.29 -16.40
C GLY A 174 12.38 -10.88 -15.12
N GLY A 175 11.80 -10.06 -14.23
CA GLY A 175 10.88 -10.53 -13.19
C GLY A 175 11.51 -11.38 -12.08
N ARG A 176 12.64 -10.94 -11.52
CA ARG A 176 13.48 -11.73 -10.62
C ARG A 176 13.60 -11.19 -9.19
N ALA A 177 12.75 -10.27 -8.74
CA ALA A 177 12.74 -9.84 -7.34
C ALA A 177 11.54 -10.43 -6.57
N GLU A 178 11.71 -10.72 -5.28
CA GLU A 178 10.63 -11.29 -4.46
C GLU A 178 9.77 -10.12 -4.00
N PHE A 179 10.43 -9.11 -3.46
CA PHE A 179 9.90 -7.78 -3.19
C PHE A 179 10.43 -6.77 -4.21
N LEU A 180 9.66 -5.73 -4.52
CA LEU A 180 10.25 -4.56 -5.19
C LEU A 180 11.08 -3.76 -4.18
N ILE A 181 10.53 -3.59 -2.98
CA ILE A 181 11.17 -2.87 -1.89
C ILE A 181 11.11 -3.74 -0.65
N GLU A 182 12.24 -3.90 0.01
CA GLU A 182 12.31 -4.57 1.31
C GLU A 182 13.07 -3.73 2.31
N MET A 183 12.49 -3.55 3.49
CA MET A 183 13.12 -2.79 4.56
C MET A 183 13.35 -3.68 5.77
N GLU A 184 14.58 -3.72 6.27
CA GLU A 184 14.97 -4.41 7.49
C GLU A 184 15.10 -3.51 8.71
N GLY A 185 15.58 -2.29 8.47
CA GLY A 185 15.70 -1.25 9.48
C GLY A 185 14.37 -0.52 9.75
N PRO A 186 14.33 0.38 10.75
CA PRO A 186 13.17 1.19 11.03
C PRO A 186 12.99 2.31 9.98
N GLY A 187 11.74 2.60 9.60
CA GLY A 187 11.41 3.77 8.79
C GLY A 187 11.42 3.51 7.29
N LEU A 188 10.23 3.55 6.68
CA LEU A 188 10.05 3.48 5.22
C LEU A 188 8.97 4.49 4.80
N THR A 189 9.28 5.33 3.82
CA THR A 189 8.35 6.28 3.23
C THR A 189 8.29 6.11 1.72
N ILE A 190 7.11 5.86 1.17
CA ILE A 190 6.84 5.74 -0.26
C ILE A 190 5.79 6.77 -0.66
N GLU A 191 6.13 7.65 -1.59
CA GLU A 191 5.27 8.77 -1.98
C GLU A 191 5.24 8.96 -3.50
N TYR A 192 4.07 9.31 -4.06
CA TYR A 192 3.92 9.63 -5.48
C TYR A 192 4.58 8.61 -6.42
N SER A 193 4.64 7.34 -6.03
CA SER A 193 5.37 6.32 -6.79
C SER A 193 4.40 5.34 -7.44
N TRP A 194 4.83 4.75 -8.54
CA TRP A 194 4.10 3.72 -9.25
C TRP A 194 4.82 2.38 -9.10
N LEU A 195 4.31 1.52 -8.23
CA LEU A 195 4.82 0.18 -8.00
C LEU A 195 3.89 -0.79 -8.72
N LYS A 196 4.42 -1.55 -9.68
CA LYS A 196 3.59 -2.41 -10.52
C LYS A 196 4.24 -3.74 -10.83
N ASN A 197 3.38 -4.71 -11.12
CA ASN A 197 3.75 -5.99 -11.69
C ASN A 197 4.85 -6.69 -10.89
N SER A 198 4.70 -6.87 -9.58
CA SER A 198 5.70 -7.68 -8.86
C SER A 198 5.57 -9.15 -9.21
N ASN A 199 6.71 -9.81 -9.24
CA ASN A 199 6.78 -11.27 -9.27
C ASN A 199 6.10 -11.87 -8.03
N SER A 200 6.46 -11.43 -6.82
CA SER A 200 5.80 -11.77 -5.54
C SER A 200 5.16 -10.52 -4.91
N ASP A 201 5.76 -9.92 -3.90
CA ASP A 201 5.22 -8.79 -3.15
C ASP A 201 5.72 -7.46 -3.72
N LEU A 202 4.97 -6.38 -3.54
CA LEU A 202 5.48 -5.03 -3.85
C LEU A 202 6.45 -4.60 -2.75
N ILE A 203 6.03 -4.70 -1.49
CA ILE A 203 6.75 -4.16 -0.33
C ILE A 203 6.84 -5.22 0.76
N GLY A 204 8.04 -5.50 1.24
CA GLY A 204 8.34 -6.37 2.38
C GLY A 204 8.88 -5.61 3.57
N ARG A 205 8.47 -6.00 4.78
CA ARG A 205 9.03 -5.53 6.04
C ARG A 205 9.27 -6.68 7.01
N HIS A 206 10.54 -6.88 7.36
CA HIS A 206 11.02 -7.80 8.41
C HIS A 206 12.28 -7.23 9.09
N GLY A 207 12.97 -7.91 10.02
CA GLY A 207 14.26 -7.42 10.56
C GLY A 207 14.20 -6.86 12.00
N ARG A 208 14.47 -5.57 12.22
CA ARG A 208 14.47 -4.92 13.57
C ARG A 208 13.13 -4.28 13.97
N ASP A 209 12.83 -4.19 15.26
CA ASP A 209 11.67 -3.48 15.79
C ASP A 209 11.73 -1.96 15.49
N GLY A 210 10.55 -1.37 15.36
CA GLY A 210 10.33 0.07 15.32
C GLY A 210 10.25 0.68 13.93
N GLY A 211 10.18 2.02 13.94
CA GLY A 211 10.01 2.85 12.75
C GLY A 211 8.56 2.93 12.27
N ASN A 212 8.30 3.93 11.44
CA ASN A 212 7.01 4.10 10.78
C ASN A 212 7.08 3.57 9.33
N ILE A 213 5.97 3.07 8.83
CA ILE A 213 5.77 2.84 7.38
C ILE A 213 4.73 3.86 6.91
N VAL A 214 5.09 4.66 5.91
CA VAL A 214 4.19 5.61 5.27
C VAL A 214 4.14 5.30 3.78
N ILE A 215 2.96 5.00 3.25
CA ILE A 215 2.71 4.81 1.82
C ILE A 215 1.59 5.77 1.46
N ARG A 216 1.88 6.78 0.64
CA ARG A 216 0.86 7.77 0.26
C ARG A 216 0.93 8.27 -1.16
N TYR A 217 -0.22 8.72 -1.67
CA TYR A 217 -0.36 9.35 -2.98
C TYR A 217 0.21 8.51 -4.14
N SER A 218 0.25 7.18 -3.97
CA SER A 218 0.94 6.25 -4.87
C SER A 218 -0.04 5.33 -5.59
N VAL A 219 0.41 4.74 -6.69
CA VAL A 219 -0.31 3.67 -7.40
C VAL A 219 0.41 2.35 -7.13
N LEU A 220 -0.32 1.39 -6.59
CA LEU A 220 0.15 0.03 -6.32
C LEU A 220 -0.70 -0.93 -7.16
N GLU A 221 -0.09 -1.69 -8.05
CA GLU A 221 -0.87 -2.59 -8.90
C GLU A 221 -0.19 -3.92 -9.17
N GLN A 222 -1.02 -4.97 -9.28
CA GLN A 222 -0.60 -6.26 -9.79
C GLN A 222 0.53 -6.90 -8.98
N ALA A 223 0.22 -7.25 -7.73
CA ALA A 223 1.10 -8.10 -6.93
C ALA A 223 0.92 -9.59 -7.27
N GLY A 224 1.97 -10.39 -7.06
CA GLY A 224 1.94 -11.85 -7.19
C GLY A 224 1.74 -12.35 -8.62
N MET A 225 2.43 -11.75 -9.59
CA MET A 225 2.18 -11.99 -11.02
C MET A 225 2.91 -13.19 -11.61
N ARG A 226 3.79 -13.86 -10.86
CA ARG A 226 4.56 -15.03 -11.35
C ARG A 226 3.68 -16.23 -11.73
N GLY A 227 2.47 -16.32 -11.18
CA GLY A 227 1.51 -17.38 -11.47
C GLY A 227 1.05 -18.17 -10.24
N PRO A 228 0.38 -19.32 -10.44
CA PRO A 228 -0.23 -20.09 -9.37
C PRO A 228 0.74 -20.46 -8.25
N GLY A 229 0.31 -20.28 -7.00
CA GLY A 229 1.12 -20.58 -5.81
C GLY A 229 2.10 -19.49 -5.40
N THR A 230 2.13 -18.37 -6.12
CA THR A 230 2.94 -17.21 -5.74
C THR A 230 2.20 -16.36 -4.72
N HIS A 231 2.92 -15.86 -3.73
CA HIS A 231 2.39 -15.07 -2.64
C HIS A 231 2.60 -13.58 -2.96
N GLY A 232 1.53 -12.83 -3.21
CA GLY A 232 1.64 -11.41 -3.53
C GLY A 232 0.97 -10.54 -2.47
N ASP A 233 1.61 -9.47 -2.08
CA ASP A 233 1.10 -8.48 -1.14
C ASP A 233 1.48 -7.09 -1.63
N TYR A 234 0.61 -6.12 -1.43
CA TYR A 234 0.98 -4.72 -1.62
C TYR A 234 1.94 -4.26 -0.52
N LEU A 235 1.77 -4.79 0.68
CA LEU A 235 2.65 -4.67 1.82
C LEU A 235 2.61 -5.98 2.59
N GLN A 236 3.76 -6.54 2.94
CA GLN A 236 3.85 -7.66 3.86
C GLN A 236 4.71 -7.27 5.06
N VAL A 237 4.11 -7.25 6.25
CA VAL A 237 4.86 -7.15 7.52
C VAL A 237 4.91 -8.53 8.16
N TYR A 238 6.07 -9.20 8.07
CA TYR A 238 6.22 -10.61 8.47
C TYR A 238 7.34 -10.83 9.49
N GLY A 239 7.57 -9.83 10.34
CA GLY A 239 8.57 -9.89 11.39
C GLY A 239 8.33 -8.85 12.47
N PRO A 240 9.38 -8.19 12.99
CA PRO A 240 9.34 -7.37 14.20
C PRO A 240 8.24 -6.30 14.21
N THR A 241 7.94 -5.78 15.40
CA THR A 241 6.84 -4.84 15.59
C THR A 241 7.15 -3.48 14.96
N VAL A 242 6.25 -2.96 14.12
CA VAL A 242 6.31 -1.61 13.53
C VAL A 242 5.59 -0.61 14.45
N GLU A 243 6.10 0.62 14.59
CA GLU A 243 5.47 1.62 15.47
C GLU A 243 4.16 2.15 14.91
N ALA A 244 4.14 2.54 13.64
CA ALA A 244 2.92 2.96 12.99
C ALA A 244 2.93 2.66 11.50
N ILE A 245 1.79 2.24 10.97
CA ILE A 245 1.58 2.08 9.52
C ILE A 245 0.54 3.09 9.06
N ARG A 246 0.88 3.91 8.06
CA ARG A 246 -0.02 4.88 7.43
C ARG A 246 -0.07 4.63 5.92
N ILE A 247 -1.22 4.20 5.43
CA ILE A 247 -1.47 3.93 4.02
C ILE A 247 -2.60 4.86 3.59
N LEU A 248 -2.23 5.97 2.95
CA LEU A 248 -3.10 7.14 2.76
C LEU A 248 -3.23 7.56 1.30
N TYR A 249 -4.45 7.76 0.81
CA TYR A 249 -4.69 8.36 -0.51
C TYR A 249 -4.01 7.64 -1.69
N ASN A 250 -3.85 6.32 -1.58
CA ASN A 250 -3.29 5.50 -2.66
C ASN A 250 -4.40 4.96 -3.57
N THR A 251 -4.00 4.54 -4.77
CA THR A 251 -4.82 3.72 -5.66
C THR A 251 -4.22 2.32 -5.73
N ALA A 252 -4.99 1.30 -5.34
CA ALA A 252 -4.57 -0.10 -5.40
C ALA A 252 -5.40 -0.86 -6.44
N ILE A 253 -4.73 -1.51 -7.40
CA ILE A 253 -5.38 -2.17 -8.55
C ILE A 253 -4.92 -3.62 -8.70
N GLN A 254 -5.87 -4.57 -8.64
CA GLN A 254 -5.58 -5.97 -8.92
C GLN A 254 -6.50 -6.56 -10.00
N ASN A 255 -5.97 -6.85 -11.18
CA ASN A 255 -6.67 -7.49 -12.28
C ASN A 255 -5.91 -8.71 -12.85
N GLY A 256 -5.04 -9.32 -12.05
CA GLY A 256 -4.26 -10.52 -12.38
C GLY A 256 -3.65 -11.09 -11.10
N GLY A 257 -2.72 -12.03 -11.21
CA GLY A 257 -1.89 -12.50 -10.08
C GLY A 257 -2.65 -13.13 -8.92
N SER A 258 -2.00 -13.20 -7.76
CA SER A 258 -2.59 -13.67 -6.50
C SER A 258 -2.12 -12.77 -5.38
N THR A 259 -3.03 -11.96 -4.81
CA THR A 259 -2.69 -11.09 -3.69
C THR A 259 -3.59 -11.19 -2.46
N GLN A 260 -3.00 -11.03 -1.27
CA GLN A 260 -3.74 -10.94 -0.02
C GLN A 260 -4.07 -9.50 0.39
N GLY A 261 -3.57 -8.50 -0.33
CA GLY A 261 -3.80 -7.08 -0.09
C GLY A 261 -2.66 -6.42 0.69
N PHE A 262 -3.00 -5.50 1.59
CA PHE A 262 -2.04 -4.91 2.52
C PHE A 262 -2.03 -5.70 3.82
N ILE A 263 -0.91 -6.34 4.16
CA ILE A 263 -0.73 -7.14 5.36
C ILE A 263 0.02 -6.30 6.42
N ALA A 264 -0.72 -5.47 7.14
CA ALA A 264 -0.23 -4.61 8.22
C ALA A 264 -0.22 -5.35 9.58
N ASP A 265 0.40 -6.53 9.58
CA ASP A 265 0.55 -7.35 10.77
C ASP A 265 1.70 -6.84 11.66
N ASN A 266 1.68 -7.21 12.95
CA ASN A 266 2.70 -6.79 13.92
C ASN A 266 2.88 -5.26 14.02
N THR A 267 1.80 -4.49 14.03
CA THR A 267 1.87 -3.03 14.20
C THR A 267 1.37 -2.57 15.56
N LYS A 268 1.92 -1.48 16.13
CA LYS A 268 1.36 -0.92 17.37
C LYS A 268 0.08 -0.13 17.13
N LEU A 269 -0.01 0.61 16.02
CA LEU A 269 -1.14 1.47 15.64
C LEU A 269 -1.08 1.79 14.14
N GLY A 270 -2.15 2.34 13.57
CA GLY A 270 -2.10 2.71 12.16
C GLY A 270 -3.32 3.44 11.61
N GLU A 271 -3.21 3.77 10.33
CA GLU A 271 -4.23 4.49 9.57
C GLU A 271 -4.27 3.97 8.14
N PHE A 272 -5.43 3.51 7.72
CA PHE A 272 -5.75 3.13 6.35
C PHE A 272 -6.87 4.04 5.86
N GLY A 273 -6.48 5.12 5.18
CA GLY A 273 -7.31 6.30 4.98
C GLY A 273 -7.37 6.78 3.53
N GLY A 274 -8.54 7.11 3.00
CA GLY A 274 -8.63 7.83 1.72
C GLY A 274 -8.19 7.03 0.48
N ASN A 275 -8.07 5.71 0.56
CA ASN A 275 -7.58 4.91 -0.56
C ASN A 275 -8.68 4.55 -1.57
N THR A 276 -8.30 4.36 -2.83
CA THR A 276 -9.15 3.84 -3.91
C THR A 276 -8.72 2.41 -4.25
N LEU A 277 -9.59 1.43 -4.04
CA LEU A 277 -9.22 0.01 -3.98
C LEU A 277 -10.07 -0.81 -4.96
N ILE A 278 -9.47 -1.31 -6.05
CA ILE A 278 -10.20 -1.97 -7.14
C ILE A 278 -9.50 -3.25 -7.55
N GLY A 279 -10.16 -4.40 -7.40
CA GLY A 279 -9.57 -5.63 -7.92
C GLY A 279 -9.90 -6.91 -7.18
N SER A 280 -9.15 -7.95 -7.54
CA SER A 280 -9.24 -9.29 -7.01
C SER A 280 -8.20 -9.55 -5.93
N VAL A 281 -8.56 -9.38 -4.67
CA VAL A 281 -7.67 -9.58 -3.51
C VAL A 281 -8.29 -10.57 -2.53
N THR A 282 -7.53 -11.11 -1.59
CA THR A 282 -8.16 -11.85 -0.48
C THR A 282 -8.89 -10.86 0.43
N TYR A 283 -8.16 -9.98 1.10
CA TYR A 283 -8.70 -8.83 1.82
C TYR A 283 -8.02 -7.56 1.31
N TRP A 284 -8.63 -6.40 1.50
CA TRP A 284 -7.91 -5.16 1.20
C TRP A 284 -6.89 -4.83 2.28
N MET A 285 -7.17 -5.20 3.54
CA MET A 285 -6.31 -4.91 4.67
C MET A 285 -6.30 -6.06 5.70
N SER A 286 -5.12 -6.50 6.12
CA SER A 286 -4.92 -7.21 7.39
C SER A 286 -4.53 -6.19 8.46
N VAL A 287 -5.19 -6.22 9.62
CA VAL A 287 -4.91 -5.35 10.76
C VAL A 287 -4.62 -6.21 11.98
N SER A 288 -3.36 -6.24 12.43
CA SER A 288 -3.03 -6.96 13.66
C SER A 288 -1.87 -6.35 14.45
N GLY A 289 -1.94 -6.49 15.77
CA GLY A 289 -0.87 -6.16 16.69
C GLY A 289 0.26 -7.18 16.71
N PRO A 290 1.26 -7.01 17.61
CA PRO A 290 2.34 -7.97 17.80
C PRO A 290 1.84 -9.40 18.01
N GLY A 291 2.47 -10.37 17.35
CA GLY A 291 2.04 -11.77 17.36
C GLY A 291 0.82 -12.05 16.48
N THR A 292 0.59 -11.21 15.46
CA THR A 292 -0.50 -11.32 14.48
C THR A 292 -1.91 -11.37 15.08
N ASP A 293 -2.15 -10.59 16.15
CA ASP A 293 -3.47 -10.49 16.81
C ASP A 293 -3.90 -9.01 16.98
N ALA A 294 -5.08 -8.66 16.46
CA ALA A 294 -5.67 -7.34 16.61
C ALA A 294 -5.92 -6.92 18.07
N ALA A 295 -6.07 -7.87 19.00
CA ALA A 295 -6.16 -7.58 20.43
C ALA A 295 -4.87 -6.97 21.00
N ASN A 296 -3.72 -7.24 20.38
CA ASN A 296 -2.41 -6.79 20.83
C ASN A 296 -2.02 -5.41 20.31
N LEU A 297 -2.86 -4.75 19.51
CA LEU A 297 -2.66 -3.35 19.13
C LEU A 297 -2.42 -2.51 20.40
N SER A 298 -1.42 -1.65 20.38
CA SER A 298 -1.12 -0.78 21.52
C SER A 298 -1.87 0.55 21.42
N GLY A 299 -2.06 1.07 20.21
CA GLY A 299 -2.90 2.22 19.89
C GLY A 299 -4.00 1.88 18.88
N THR A 300 -4.78 2.88 18.50
CA THR A 300 -5.88 2.71 17.54
C THR A 300 -5.36 2.46 16.13
N PHE A 301 -5.96 1.51 15.43
CA PHE A 301 -5.86 1.36 13.99
C PHE A 301 -7.16 1.85 13.32
N SER A 302 -7.08 2.98 12.63
CA SER A 302 -8.22 3.61 11.97
C SER A 302 -8.32 3.21 10.51
N THR A 303 -9.45 2.64 10.09
CA THR A 303 -9.77 2.36 8.69
C THR A 303 -10.91 3.26 8.26
N HIS A 304 -10.63 4.28 7.44
CA HIS A 304 -11.63 5.29 7.14
C HIS A 304 -11.55 5.90 5.75
N ASP A 305 -12.68 6.42 5.30
CA ASP A 305 -12.77 7.18 4.05
C ASP A 305 -12.20 6.42 2.84
N ASN A 306 -12.20 5.09 2.83
CA ASN A 306 -11.73 4.33 1.67
C ASN A 306 -12.86 4.10 0.69
N TYR A 307 -12.57 4.18 -0.61
CA TYR A 307 -13.49 3.86 -1.68
C TYR A 307 -13.06 2.55 -2.33
N PHE A 308 -13.89 1.52 -2.18
CA PHE A 308 -13.47 0.15 -2.49
C PHE A 308 -14.48 -0.60 -3.35
N ASP A 309 -13.96 -1.52 -4.14
CA ASP A 309 -14.71 -2.55 -4.84
C ASP A 309 -14.34 -3.92 -4.27
N VAL A 310 -15.33 -4.59 -3.66
CA VAL A 310 -15.20 -5.94 -3.08
C VAL A 310 -15.86 -7.02 -3.94
N THR A 311 -16.33 -6.70 -5.15
CA THR A 311 -16.97 -7.71 -6.03
C THR A 311 -16.07 -8.88 -6.37
N ARG A 312 -14.75 -8.70 -6.25
CA ARG A 312 -13.73 -9.74 -6.46
C ARG A 312 -12.81 -9.92 -5.23
N ALA A 313 -13.19 -9.39 -4.07
CA ALA A 313 -12.46 -9.58 -2.82
C ALA A 313 -13.22 -10.54 -1.90
N PHE A 314 -12.52 -11.28 -1.02
CA PHE A 314 -13.21 -12.07 0.02
C PHE A 314 -13.79 -11.16 1.10
N GLY A 315 -13.13 -10.04 1.38
CA GLY A 315 -13.63 -9.04 2.32
C GLY A 315 -12.85 -7.73 2.26
N PHE A 316 -13.21 -6.80 3.14
CA PHE A 316 -12.51 -5.52 3.25
C PHE A 316 -11.33 -5.64 4.22
N ASN A 317 -11.55 -6.03 5.48
CA ASN A 317 -10.50 -6.21 6.48
C ASN A 317 -10.52 -7.61 7.13
N TYR A 318 -9.37 -8.04 7.65
CA TYR A 318 -9.15 -9.25 8.46
C TYR A 318 -8.03 -9.00 9.51
N PRO A 319 -7.92 -9.75 10.63
CA PRO A 319 -9.00 -10.49 11.30
C PRO A 319 -10.05 -9.56 11.91
N ALA A 320 -9.76 -8.26 12.01
CA ALA A 320 -10.71 -7.21 12.34
C ALA A 320 -11.72 -7.04 11.19
N ALA A 321 -12.77 -7.87 11.20
CA ALA A 321 -13.68 -8.09 10.07
C ALA A 321 -14.74 -6.98 9.89
N GLY A 322 -14.31 -5.72 9.85
CA GLY A 322 -15.16 -4.58 9.57
C GLY A 322 -15.89 -4.02 10.80
N PRO A 323 -16.97 -3.24 10.59
CA PRO A 323 -17.57 -2.46 11.64
C PRO A 323 -18.14 -3.24 12.83
N ASN A 324 -18.04 -2.65 14.01
CA ASN A 324 -18.49 -3.19 15.29
C ASN A 324 -17.89 -4.58 15.54
N ASP A 325 -16.63 -4.77 15.18
CA ASP A 325 -15.88 -5.96 15.57
C ASP A 325 -15.68 -6.00 17.10
N ARG A 326 -15.06 -7.07 17.58
CA ARG A 326 -14.82 -7.29 19.02
C ARG A 326 -13.61 -6.53 19.56
N TYR A 327 -12.85 -5.84 18.72
CA TYR A 327 -11.55 -5.28 19.06
C TYR A 327 -11.68 -3.77 19.32
N ALA A 328 -11.49 -3.35 20.58
CA ALA A 328 -11.70 -1.95 20.98
C ALA A 328 -10.75 -0.92 20.33
N LYS A 329 -9.70 -1.38 19.64
CA LYS A 329 -8.67 -0.52 19.03
C LYS A 329 -8.73 -0.49 17.51
N THR A 330 -9.67 -1.19 16.89
CA THR A 330 -9.94 -1.08 15.46
C THR A 330 -11.17 -0.21 15.28
N VAL A 331 -11.06 0.78 14.39
CA VAL A 331 -12.12 1.78 14.17
C VAL A 331 -12.41 1.86 12.69
N PHE A 332 -13.68 1.75 12.32
CA PHE A 332 -14.15 1.85 10.94
C PHE A 332 -15.04 3.06 10.76
N THR A 333 -14.70 3.99 9.87
CA THR A 333 -15.60 5.09 9.55
C THR A 333 -15.63 5.49 8.09
N ASN A 334 -16.82 5.74 7.54
CA ASN A 334 -17.02 6.30 6.20
C ASN A 334 -16.32 5.55 5.04
N ASN A 335 -16.15 4.23 5.14
CA ASN A 335 -15.63 3.44 4.01
C ASN A 335 -16.77 3.18 3.01
N VAL A 336 -16.59 3.54 1.75
CA VAL A 336 -17.65 3.54 0.73
C VAL A 336 -17.42 2.41 -0.28
N ASN A 337 -18.39 1.51 -0.38
CA ASN A 337 -18.43 0.55 -1.48
C ASN A 337 -18.82 1.27 -2.79
N MET A 338 -17.91 1.36 -3.75
CA MET A 338 -18.10 2.14 -4.99
C MET A 338 -19.17 1.57 -5.94
N VAL A 339 -19.46 0.27 -5.83
CA VAL A 339 -20.46 -0.42 -6.66
C VAL A 339 -21.87 -0.11 -6.17
N THR A 340 -22.09 -0.13 -4.86
CA THR A 340 -23.42 0.03 -4.25
C THR A 340 -23.69 1.44 -3.73
N GLY A 341 -22.63 2.18 -3.38
CA GLY A 341 -22.68 3.43 -2.63
C GLY A 341 -22.90 3.24 -1.12
N ARG A 342 -22.91 2.00 -0.62
CA ARG A 342 -23.11 1.71 0.80
C ARG A 342 -21.89 2.15 1.62
N VAL A 343 -22.16 2.81 2.75
CA VAL A 343 -21.15 3.17 3.74
C VAL A 343 -20.99 2.06 4.78
N VAL A 344 -19.74 1.74 5.10
CA VAL A 344 -19.27 0.75 6.08
C VAL A 344 -18.55 1.50 7.20
N GLN A 345 -19.16 1.51 8.38
CA GLN A 345 -18.72 2.26 9.57
C GLN A 345 -19.27 1.65 10.87
N ASP A 346 -18.57 1.87 11.97
CA ASP A 346 -19.03 1.50 13.32
C ASP A 346 -20.29 2.26 13.70
N SER A 347 -21.14 1.62 14.50
CA SER A 347 -22.40 2.20 14.97
C SER A 347 -22.20 3.30 16.03
N THR A 348 -21.05 3.27 16.73
CA THR A 348 -20.74 4.17 17.86
C THR A 348 -19.67 5.22 17.56
N SER A 349 -19.06 5.21 16.37
CA SER A 349 -17.94 6.11 16.07
C SER A 349 -18.43 7.47 15.54
N PRO A 350 -18.10 8.60 16.19
CA PRO A 350 -18.30 9.92 15.58
C PRO A 350 -17.42 10.02 14.32
N LYS A 351 -17.90 10.72 13.28
CA LYS A 351 -17.14 10.93 12.03
C LYS A 351 -15.74 11.46 12.34
N PRO A 352 -14.65 10.78 11.97
CA PRO A 352 -13.30 11.29 12.17
C PRO A 352 -13.08 12.49 11.26
N LYS A 353 -12.33 13.46 11.77
CA LYS A 353 -11.63 14.42 10.92
C LYS A 353 -10.39 13.71 10.37
N PRO A 354 -10.07 13.81 9.07
CA PRO A 354 -8.80 13.32 8.54
C PRO A 354 -7.64 13.87 9.40
N SER A 355 -6.67 13.02 9.73
CA SER A 355 -5.44 13.49 10.33
C SER A 355 -4.75 14.43 9.33
N ARG A 356 -4.32 15.61 9.79
CA ARG A 356 -3.48 16.51 9.00
C ARG A 356 -2.02 16.09 9.25
N PRO A 357 -1.14 16.12 8.23
CA PRO A 357 0.25 15.71 8.38
C PRO A 357 0.98 16.31 9.59
#